data_AF-A0A9E5HUV3-F1
#
_entry.id   AF-A0A9E5HUV3-F1
#
_cell.length_a   1.000
_cell.length_b   1.000
_cell.length_c   1.000
_cell.angle_alpha   90.00
_cell.angle_beta   90.00
_cell.angle_gamma   90.00
#
_symmetry.space_group_name_H-M   'P 1'
#
loop_
_entity.id
_entity.type
_entity.pdbx_description
1 polymer ?
#
loop_
_entity_poly.entity_id
_entity_poly.type
_entity_poly.pdbx_seq_one_letter_code
_entity_poly.pdbx_strand_id
1 'polypeptide(L)'
;VNTAAVGEEEVKYTVDGVGNIKELSKTVQGALGEAVGINYISGGDKSKLLGELRACAESDYFERGIETAIEKHGVKITPVDISDLFAVEVDFQEDLDRANRGLKK
;
A
#
# COMPACT_ATOMS: atom_id res chain seq x y z
N VAL A 1 -5.77 -3.08 -1.95
CA VAL A 1 -5.59 -1.96 -2.90
C VAL A 1 -6.95 -1.52 -3.40
N ASN A 2 -7.06 -0.30 -3.92
CA ASN A 2 -8.19 0.12 -4.74
C ASN A 2 -7.69 0.50 -6.16
N THR A 3 -8.60 0.91 -7.04
CA THR A 3 -8.27 1.45 -8.38
C THR A 3 -8.67 2.93 -8.52
N ALA A 4 -8.70 3.67 -7.41
CA ALA A 4 -9.03 5.08 -7.42
C ALA A 4 -7.92 5.92 -8.07
N ALA A 5 -8.27 7.12 -8.53
CA ALA A 5 -7.26 8.09 -8.95
C ALA A 5 -6.40 8.48 -7.75
N VAL A 6 -5.09 8.64 -7.99
CA VAL A 6 -4.08 8.94 -6.97
C VAL A 6 -3.47 10.31 -7.20
N GLY A 7 -3.23 11.05 -6.12
CA GLY A 7 -2.50 12.31 -6.06
C GLY A 7 -1.06 12.12 -5.58
N GLU A 8 -0.46 13.13 -4.96
CA GLU A 8 0.95 13.08 -4.51
C GLU A 8 1.14 12.27 -3.23
N GLU A 9 0.16 12.26 -2.33
CA GLU A 9 0.29 11.67 -0.99
C GLU A 9 0.03 10.16 -0.97
N GLU A 10 -0.80 9.65 -1.87
CA GLU A 10 -1.21 8.26 -1.91
C GLU A 10 -0.02 7.35 -2.21
N VAL A 11 0.04 6.21 -1.51
CA VAL A 11 0.97 5.14 -1.83
C VAL A 11 0.44 4.38 -3.05
N LYS A 12 1.18 4.48 -4.15
CA LYS A 12 0.79 3.99 -5.47
C LYS A 12 1.38 2.63 -5.73
N TYR A 13 0.71 1.83 -6.56
CA TYR A 13 1.22 0.52 -6.94
C TYR A 13 1.10 0.22 -8.44
N THR A 14 1.96 -0.66 -8.93
CA THR A 14 1.82 -1.39 -10.20
C THR A 14 1.90 -2.89 -9.97
N VAL A 15 1.58 -3.69 -10.98
CA VAL A 15 1.74 -5.15 -10.93
C VAL A 15 2.68 -5.68 -12.02
N ASP A 16 3.28 -6.84 -11.75
CA ASP A 16 4.08 -7.58 -12.72
C ASP A 16 3.20 -8.40 -13.69
N GLY A 17 3.83 -9.10 -14.63
CA GLY A 17 3.13 -9.88 -15.66
C GLY A 17 2.31 -11.07 -15.12
N VAL A 18 2.40 -11.39 -13.83
CA VAL A 18 1.62 -12.43 -13.17
C VAL A 18 0.69 -11.87 -12.09
N GLY A 19 0.60 -10.54 -11.95
CA GLY A 19 -0.34 -9.87 -11.06
C GLY A 19 0.15 -9.62 -9.64
N ASN A 20 1.43 -9.82 -9.31
CA ASN A 20 1.97 -9.40 -8.01
C ASN A 20 2.37 -7.93 -8.04
N ILE A 21 2.34 -7.25 -6.89
CA ILE A 21 2.86 -5.88 -6.78
C ILE A 21 4.32 -5.85 -7.23
N LYS A 22 4.60 -4.98 -8.21
CA LYS A 22 5.93 -4.77 -8.77
C LYS A 22 6.61 -3.53 -8.18
N GLU A 23 5.88 -2.41 -8.16
CA GLU A 23 6.34 -1.15 -7.59
C GLU A 23 5.31 -0.68 -6.56
N LEU A 24 5.79 -0.09 -5.46
CA LEU A 24 4.96 0.38 -4.35
C LEU A 24 5.62 1.60 -3.72
N SER A 25 5.14 2.81 -4.01
CA SER A 25 5.73 4.05 -3.49
C SER A 25 4.85 5.27 -3.74
N LYS A 26 5.14 6.42 -3.12
CA LYS A 26 4.46 7.69 -3.49
C LYS A 26 4.86 8.21 -4.88
N THR A 27 5.96 7.74 -5.47
CA THR A 27 6.54 8.29 -6.70
C THR A 27 6.33 7.41 -7.94
N VAL A 28 5.70 6.23 -7.79
CA VAL A 28 5.37 5.32 -8.90
C VAL A 28 4.64 6.07 -10.01
N GLN A 29 5.07 5.83 -11.25
CA GLN A 29 4.45 6.35 -12.46
C GLN A 29 3.56 5.28 -13.09
N GLY A 30 2.44 5.69 -13.71
CA GLY A 30 1.49 4.73 -14.30
C GLY A 30 0.80 3.86 -13.25
N ALA A 31 0.53 4.43 -12.08
CA ALA A 31 -0.12 3.75 -10.98
C ALA A 31 -1.48 3.17 -11.38
N LEU A 32 -1.79 1.98 -10.86
CA LEU A 32 -3.09 1.33 -11.03
C LEU A 32 -4.11 1.77 -9.99
N GLY A 33 -3.65 2.37 -8.90
CA GLY A 33 -4.46 2.91 -7.82
C GLY A 33 -3.64 3.02 -6.53
N GLU A 34 -4.34 2.96 -5.40
CA GLU A 34 -3.78 3.17 -4.06
C GLU A 34 -3.63 1.87 -3.25
N ALA A 35 -2.56 1.79 -2.46
CA ALA A 35 -2.38 0.82 -1.39
C ALA A 35 -3.07 1.31 -0.10
N VAL A 36 -4.12 0.60 0.33
CA VAL A 36 -5.04 1.01 1.41
C VAL A 36 -4.53 0.65 2.82
N GLY A 37 -3.23 0.37 2.99
CA GLY A 37 -2.61 0.14 4.31
C GLY A 37 -2.93 -1.19 5.05
N ILE A 38 -3.82 -2.05 4.54
CA ILE A 38 -4.11 -3.37 5.16
C ILE A 38 -3.26 -4.46 4.51
N ASN A 39 -2.44 -5.13 5.31
CA ASN A 39 -1.46 -6.11 4.84
C ASN A 39 -1.54 -7.42 5.63
N TYR A 40 -1.45 -8.55 4.91
CA TYR A 40 -1.17 -9.85 5.51
C TYR A 40 0.24 -10.29 5.13
N ILE A 41 1.08 -10.57 6.12
CA ILE A 41 2.46 -11.02 5.91
C ILE A 41 2.60 -12.45 6.44
N SER A 42 2.99 -13.36 5.55
CA SER A 42 3.19 -14.76 5.89
C SER A 42 4.32 -14.94 6.90
N GLY A 43 4.30 -16.05 7.65
CA GLY A 43 5.42 -16.40 8.54
C GLY A 43 6.75 -16.57 7.79
N GLY A 44 6.71 -16.99 6.52
CA GLY A 44 7.90 -17.21 5.69
C GLY A 44 8.58 -15.92 5.24
N ASP A 45 7.85 -14.82 5.10
CA ASP A 45 8.39 -13.52 4.66
C ASP A 45 8.55 -12.51 5.79
N LYS A 46 7.97 -12.78 6.96
CA LYS A 46 8.03 -11.90 8.13
C LYS A 46 9.45 -11.46 8.49
N SER A 47 10.43 -12.37 8.48
CA SER A 47 11.81 -12.03 8.84
C SER A 47 12.45 -11.06 7.83
N LYS A 48 12.16 -11.22 6.54
CA LYS A 48 12.66 -10.35 5.47
C LYS A 48 12.07 -8.95 5.61
N LEU A 49 10.75 -8.85 5.77
CA LEU A 49 10.09 -7.56 5.97
C LEU A 49 10.59 -6.86 7.23
N LEU A 50 10.74 -7.56 8.35
CA LEU A 50 11.30 -6.97 9.57
C LEU A 50 12.77 -6.53 9.42
N GLY A 51 13.53 -7.16 8.54
CA GLY A 51 14.88 -6.70 8.19
C GLY A 51 14.84 -5.38 7.46
N GLU A 52 14.00 -5.28 6.43
CA GLU A 52 13.86 -4.07 5.62
C GLU A 52 13.23 -2.90 6.38
N LEU A 53 12.21 -3.14 7.22
CA LEU A 53 11.64 -2.11 8.10
C LEU A 53 12.66 -1.52 9.07
N ARG A 54 13.65 -2.30 9.53
CA ARG A 54 14.74 -1.78 10.37
C ARG A 54 15.79 -1.00 9.59
N ALA A 55 15.86 -1.19 8.26
CA ALA A 55 16.78 -0.49 7.39
C ALA A 55 16.19 0.82 6.84
N CYS A 56 14.88 1.03 6.99
CA CYS A 56 14.21 2.28 6.68
C CYS A 56 14.74 3.44 7.53
N ALA A 57 14.78 4.64 6.94
CA ALA A 57 15.02 5.87 7.67
C ALA A 57 13.80 6.26 8.50
N GLU A 58 13.98 7.11 9.51
CA GLU A 58 12.88 7.57 10.38
C GLU A 58 11.78 8.33 9.61
N SER A 59 12.13 8.96 8.48
CA SER A 59 11.22 9.69 7.61
C SER A 59 10.57 8.82 6.53
N ASP A 60 10.94 7.55 6.42
CA ASP A 60 10.33 6.65 5.44
C ASP A 60 8.94 6.22 5.92
N TYR A 61 8.01 6.10 4.97
CA TYR A 61 6.70 5.50 5.22
C TYR A 61 6.81 3.98 5.26
N PHE A 62 5.87 3.32 5.94
CA PHE A 62 5.89 1.88 6.20
C PHE A 62 6.09 1.03 4.93
N GLU A 63 5.42 1.41 3.84
CA GLU A 63 5.44 0.68 2.57
C GLU A 63 6.83 0.69 1.90
N ARG A 64 7.74 1.60 2.30
CA ARG A 64 9.14 1.55 1.87
C ARG A 64 9.82 0.24 2.26
N GLY A 65 9.48 -0.32 3.43
CA GLY A 65 10.01 -1.63 3.84
C GLY A 65 9.45 -2.77 3.00
N ILE A 66 8.21 -2.66 2.51
CA ILE A 66 7.62 -3.63 1.58
C ILE A 66 8.25 -3.50 0.20
N GLU A 67 8.41 -2.27 -0.29
CA GLU A 67 9.09 -1.94 -1.55
C GLU A 67 10.47 -2.60 -1.60
N THR A 68 11.33 -2.33 -0.61
CA THR A 68 12.69 -2.90 -0.60
C THR A 68 12.68 -4.41 -0.32
N ALA A 69 11.67 -4.96 0.36
CA ALA A 69 11.52 -6.40 0.51
C ALA A 69 11.22 -7.11 -0.81
N ILE A 70 10.40 -6.49 -1.68
CA ILE A 70 10.16 -6.96 -3.04
C ILE A 70 11.46 -6.86 -3.85
N GLU A 71 12.11 -5.69 -3.85
CA GLU A 71 13.30 -5.42 -4.67
C GLU A 71 14.50 -6.30 -4.31
N LYS A 72 14.82 -6.41 -3.02
CA LYS A 72 16.07 -7.07 -2.57
C LYS A 72 15.91 -8.56 -2.33
N HIS A 73 14.72 -9.00 -1.91
CA HIS A 73 14.48 -10.38 -1.47
C HIS A 73 13.46 -11.13 -2.33
N GLY A 74 12.89 -10.48 -3.34
CA GLY A 74 11.90 -11.08 -4.23
C GLY A 74 10.62 -11.50 -3.51
N VAL A 75 10.27 -10.85 -2.39
CA VAL A 75 9.00 -11.12 -1.68
C VAL A 75 7.85 -10.89 -2.65
N LYS A 76 6.90 -11.85 -2.67
CA LYS A 76 5.73 -11.77 -3.54
C LYS A 76 4.54 -11.23 -2.75
N ILE A 77 4.06 -10.07 -3.17
CA ILE A 77 2.88 -9.42 -2.58
C ILE A 77 1.76 -9.47 -3.62
N THR A 78 0.68 -10.15 -3.28
CA THR A 78 -0.51 -10.22 -4.14
C THR A 78 -1.49 -9.11 -3.72
N PRO A 79 -1.85 -8.18 -4.62
CA PRO A 79 -2.85 -7.17 -4.32
C PRO A 79 -4.24 -7.82 -4.20
N VAL A 80 -4.99 -7.41 -3.18
CA VAL A 80 -6.42 -7.71 -3.05
C VAL A 80 -7.17 -6.43 -3.37
N ASP A 81 -7.94 -6.44 -4.46
CA ASP A 81 -8.80 -5.32 -4.85
C ASP A 81 -10.02 -5.27 -3.94
N ILE A 82 -10.23 -4.12 -3.32
CA ILE A 82 -11.35 -3.84 -2.42
C ILE A 82 -12.16 -2.63 -2.91
N SER A 83 -12.09 -2.28 -4.19
CA SER A 83 -12.74 -1.09 -4.75
C SER A 83 -14.28 -1.12 -4.63
N ASP A 84 -14.87 -2.29 -4.41
CA ASP A 84 -16.29 -2.50 -4.11
C ASP A 84 -16.64 -2.36 -2.62
N LEU A 85 -15.63 -2.22 -1.75
CA LEU A 85 -15.77 -2.03 -0.31
C LEU A 85 -15.48 -0.58 0.09
N PHE A 86 -16.05 -0.19 1.23
CA PHE A 86 -15.76 1.11 1.83
C PHE A 86 -14.53 1.02 2.74
N ALA A 87 -13.48 1.76 2.37
CA ALA A 87 -12.29 1.97 3.18
C ALA A 87 -11.84 3.43 3.05
N VAL A 88 -11.40 4.01 4.17
CA VAL A 88 -10.97 5.41 4.27
C VAL A 88 -9.88 5.49 5.33
N GLU A 89 -8.69 5.95 4.93
CA GLU A 89 -7.66 6.43 5.85
C GLU A 89 -8.07 7.81 6.35
N VAL A 90 -7.88 8.08 7.64
CA VAL A 90 -8.39 9.30 8.31
C VAL A 90 -7.22 10.08 8.87
N ASP A 91 -6.65 10.94 8.02
CA ASP A 91 -5.50 11.79 8.37
C ASP A 91 -5.91 13.25 8.55
N PHE A 92 -6.88 13.73 7.76
CA PHE A 92 -7.39 15.10 7.79
C PHE A 92 -8.90 15.16 8.11
N GLN A 93 -9.40 16.38 8.35
CA GLN A 93 -10.82 16.60 8.65
C GLN A 93 -11.72 16.15 7.50
N GLU A 94 -11.27 16.33 6.26
CA GLU A 94 -11.95 15.93 5.05
C GLU A 94 -12.15 14.41 4.98
N ASP A 95 -11.18 13.64 5.44
CA ASP A 95 -11.26 12.18 5.52
C ASP A 95 -12.26 11.73 6.58
N LEU A 96 -12.27 12.40 7.74
CA LEU A 96 -13.25 12.14 8.78
C LEU A 96 -14.66 12.45 8.29
N ASP A 97 -14.84 13.54 7.55
CA ASP A 97 -16.13 13.88 6.95
C ASP A 97 -16.54 12.85 5.90
N ARG A 98 -15.58 12.33 5.10
CA ARG A 98 -15.80 11.24 4.15
C ARG A 98 -16.20 9.94 4.86
N ALA A 99 -15.50 9.57 5.93
CA ALA A 99 -15.82 8.44 6.78
C ALA A 99 -17.24 8.54 7.34
N ASN A 100 -17.60 9.70 7.89
CA ASN A 100 -18.92 9.95 8.43
C ASN A 100 -20.04 9.88 7.38
N ARG A 101 -19.80 10.33 6.15
CA ARG A 101 -20.77 10.18 5.05
C ARG A 101 -20.97 8.72 4.66
N GLY A 102 -19.90 7.91 4.63
CA GLY A 102 -19.97 6.49 4.28
C GLY A 102 -20.62 5.60 5.36
N LEU A 103 -20.59 6.02 6.63
CA LEU A 103 -21.17 5.26 7.75
C LEU A 103 -22.64 5.59 8.05
N LYS A 104 -23.16 6.72 7.54
CA LYS A 104 -24.57 7.09 7.72
C LYS A 104 -25.46 6.16 6.89
N LYS A 105 -26.21 5.29 7.59
CA LYS A 105 -27.32 4.51 7.04
C LYS A 105 -28.53 5.38 6.74
#